data_AF-A0A925I067-F1
#
_entry.id   AF-A0A925I067-F1
#
_cell.length_a   1.000
_cell.length_b   1.000
_cell.length_c   1.000
_cell.angle_alpha   90.00
_cell.angle_beta   90.00
_cell.angle_gamma   90.00
#
_symmetry.space_group_name_H-M   'P 1'
#
loop_
_entity.id
_entity.type
_entity.pdbx_description
1 polymer ?
#
loop_
_entity_poly.entity_id
_entity_poly.type
_entity_poly.pdbx_seq_one_letter_code
_entity_poly.pdbx_strand_id
1 'polypeptide(L)'
;MTQSAPRLNFRRLLAVGVALPALLATANQLLLTSSNLSDLSAPLLCVLMGFYVLQIGFIGWAVATYIEPWPLRWFLYGWIMVLVDLQLATMTSTLGQNGQGVNCLATAIVAGQLGVIIVWGILGSGHMVWRIPALLVVLNQSWVFFNLLVGLTKHRPGDFNPGWEGLLTTQAVLLAILCGILRLRGYSLLKVAAESEAVSAGGQTKGPLQFGIRDVLVWTTSLAVLLAIAKAGDLLTIKFVKHVYDPGFLLLFTIGTCTAVVLIVALWSALGQGSAPRRYLVLSALSLSLGAAIAWYCTAMAKSLGASIWRYSYWHLYSNGYWWIGWMFLTGVLLAASLIIYRTVGYRLVRSARRPKGSPGAIAAGTVSS
;
A
#
# COMPACT_ATOMS: atom_id res chain seq x y z
N MET A 1 4.45 36.94 -18.44
CA MET A 1 5.59 36.07 -18.76
C MET A 1 5.07 34.73 -19.27
N THR A 2 5.08 34.52 -20.59
CA THR A 2 4.71 33.25 -21.21
C THR A 2 5.88 32.28 -21.04
N GLN A 3 5.79 31.36 -20.07
CA GLN A 3 6.72 30.22 -20.04
C GLN A 3 6.52 29.42 -21.33
N SER A 4 7.58 29.30 -22.13
CA SER A 4 7.57 28.47 -23.33
C SER A 4 7.15 27.05 -22.94
N ALA A 5 6.20 26.49 -23.68
CA ALA A 5 5.70 25.15 -23.41
C ALA A 5 6.88 24.16 -23.41
N PRO A 6 6.97 23.26 -22.41
CA PRO A 6 8.07 22.30 -22.32
C PRO A 6 8.09 21.43 -23.58
N ARG A 7 9.24 21.40 -24.27
CA ARG A 7 9.41 20.62 -25.51
C ARG A 7 9.36 19.13 -25.18
N LEU A 8 8.40 18.41 -25.74
CA LEU A 8 8.29 16.96 -25.60
C LEU A 8 9.48 16.26 -26.28
N ASN A 9 10.26 15.52 -25.50
CA ASN A 9 11.33 14.69 -26.04
C ASN A 9 10.78 13.34 -26.50
N PHE A 10 10.42 13.24 -27.78
CA PHE A 10 9.83 12.04 -28.38
C PHE A 10 10.69 10.78 -28.20
N ARG A 11 12.03 10.89 -28.16
CA ARG A 11 12.92 9.74 -27.98
C ARG A 11 12.72 9.10 -26.60
N ARG A 12 12.64 9.91 -25.54
CA ARG A 12 12.37 9.43 -24.18
C ARG A 12 10.96 8.84 -24.07
N LEU A 13 9.99 9.48 -24.73
CA LEU A 13 8.62 8.99 -24.76
C LEU A 13 8.51 7.63 -25.43
N LEU A 14 9.18 7.43 -26.58
CA LEU A 14 9.17 6.15 -27.28
C LEU A 14 9.90 5.05 -26.48
N ALA A 15 11.04 5.38 -25.89
CA ALA A 15 11.79 4.43 -25.07
C ALA A 15 10.98 3.95 -23.84
N VAL A 16 10.35 4.86 -23.09
CA VAL A 16 9.64 4.52 -21.85
C VAL A 16 8.18 4.11 -22.08
N GLY A 17 7.52 4.70 -23.08
CA GLY A 17 6.11 4.45 -23.37
C GLY A 17 5.86 3.24 -24.27
N VAL A 18 6.84 2.84 -25.10
CA VAL A 18 6.67 1.73 -26.07
C VAL A 18 7.69 0.62 -25.84
N ALA A 19 8.99 0.95 -25.85
CA ALA A 19 10.02 -0.09 -25.74
C ALA A 19 10.04 -0.76 -24.36
N LEU A 20 9.91 0.01 -23.28
CA LEU A 20 9.89 -0.52 -21.92
C LEU A 20 8.72 -1.51 -21.69
N PRO A 21 7.44 -1.19 -22.00
CA PRO A 21 6.35 -2.15 -21.84
C PRO A 21 6.52 -3.41 -22.69
N ALA A 22 7.02 -3.27 -23.93
CA ALA A 22 7.31 -4.42 -24.79
C ALA A 22 8.38 -5.33 -24.18
N LEU A 23 9.50 -4.78 -23.74
CA LEU A 23 10.57 -5.52 -23.08
C LEU A 23 10.08 -6.23 -21.81
N LEU A 24 9.25 -5.55 -21.02
CA LEU A 24 8.66 -6.11 -19.81
C LEU A 24 7.69 -7.25 -20.12
N ALA A 25 6.83 -7.10 -21.14
CA ALA A 25 5.95 -8.15 -21.60
C ALA A 25 6.73 -9.36 -22.13
N THR A 26 7.83 -9.14 -22.86
CA THR A 26 8.71 -10.22 -23.32
C THR A 26 9.40 -10.92 -22.15
N ALA A 27 9.98 -10.19 -21.20
CA ALA A 27 10.65 -10.76 -20.03
C ALA A 27 9.67 -11.60 -19.20
N ASN A 28 8.46 -11.07 -19.02
CA ASN A 28 7.36 -11.77 -18.40
C ASN A 28 6.97 -13.04 -19.15
N GLN A 29 6.78 -12.98 -20.46
CA GLN A 29 6.43 -14.14 -21.28
C GLN A 29 7.52 -15.22 -21.18
N LEU A 30 8.80 -14.84 -21.24
CA LEU A 30 9.93 -15.76 -21.09
C LEU A 30 9.97 -16.43 -19.70
N LEU A 31 9.67 -15.66 -18.65
CA LEU A 31 9.59 -16.18 -17.29
C LEU A 31 8.45 -17.20 -17.16
N LEU A 32 7.32 -16.97 -17.84
CA LEU A 32 6.18 -17.88 -17.83
C LEU A 32 6.39 -19.12 -18.68
N THR A 33 6.99 -18.99 -19.86
CA THR A 33 7.22 -20.15 -20.75
C THR A 33 8.33 -21.06 -20.23
N SER A 34 9.29 -20.53 -19.48
CA SER A 34 10.35 -21.33 -18.85
C SER A 34 9.88 -22.10 -17.63
N SER A 35 8.78 -21.68 -16.99
CA SER A 35 8.19 -22.36 -15.84
C SER A 35 7.00 -23.22 -16.26
N ASN A 36 7.00 -24.52 -15.95
CA ASN A 36 5.76 -25.30 -15.98
C ASN A 36 4.83 -24.74 -14.91
N LEU A 37 3.88 -23.88 -15.32
CA LEU A 37 3.01 -23.12 -14.42
C LEU A 37 2.17 -24.04 -13.52
N SER A 38 1.87 -25.26 -13.98
CA SER A 38 1.11 -26.26 -13.23
C SER A 38 1.81 -26.71 -11.93
N ASP A 39 3.16 -26.69 -11.89
CA ASP A 39 3.97 -27.20 -10.78
C ASP A 39 4.99 -26.16 -10.30
N LEU A 40 4.53 -24.92 -10.10
CA LEU A 40 5.35 -23.84 -9.58
C LEU A 40 5.85 -24.16 -8.17
N SER A 41 7.11 -24.56 -8.06
CA SER A 41 7.77 -24.73 -6.77
C SER A 41 7.77 -23.41 -5.97
N ALA A 42 7.65 -23.51 -4.64
CA ALA A 42 7.70 -22.34 -3.74
C ALA A 42 8.89 -21.38 -3.99
N PRO A 43 10.15 -21.84 -4.20
CA PRO A 43 11.25 -20.93 -4.48
C PRO A 43 11.08 -20.19 -5.81
N LEU A 44 10.57 -20.86 -6.85
CA LEU A 44 10.32 -20.21 -8.15
C LEU A 44 9.23 -19.14 -8.04
N LEU A 45 8.19 -19.39 -7.25
CA LEU A 45 7.17 -18.39 -6.96
C LEU A 45 7.74 -17.19 -6.18
N CYS A 46 8.65 -17.41 -5.22
CA CYS A 46 9.35 -16.32 -4.54
C CYS A 46 10.21 -15.49 -5.51
N VAL A 47 10.89 -16.14 -6.47
CA VAL A 47 11.62 -15.46 -7.55
C VAL A 47 10.66 -14.62 -8.40
N LEU A 48 9.50 -15.18 -8.78
CA LEU A 48 8.46 -14.47 -9.52
C LEU A 48 7.96 -13.23 -8.74
N MET A 49 7.67 -13.38 -7.46
CA MET A 49 7.26 -12.27 -6.58
C MET A 49 8.34 -11.18 -6.51
N GLY A 50 9.61 -11.57 -6.32
CA GLY A 50 10.75 -10.65 -6.31
C GLY A 50 10.93 -9.93 -7.65
N PHE A 51 10.74 -10.65 -8.76
CA PHE A 51 10.80 -10.09 -10.10
C PHE A 51 9.75 -8.98 -10.29
N TYR A 52 8.48 -9.22 -9.93
CA TYR A 52 7.43 -8.21 -10.04
C TYR A 52 7.68 -6.98 -9.16
N VAL A 53 8.21 -7.18 -7.94
CA VAL A 53 8.63 -6.07 -7.07
C VAL A 53 9.67 -5.20 -7.76
N LEU A 54 10.72 -5.81 -8.31
CA LEU A 54 11.79 -5.10 -9.00
C LEU A 54 11.27 -4.41 -10.26
N GLN A 55 10.42 -5.08 -11.03
CA GLN A 55 9.78 -4.55 -12.23
C GLN A 55 8.96 -3.30 -11.91
N ILE A 56 8.06 -3.35 -10.92
CA ILE A 56 7.21 -2.21 -10.54
C ILE A 56 8.07 -1.04 -10.01
N GLY A 57 9.09 -1.34 -9.21
CA GLY A 57 10.04 -0.32 -8.74
C GLY A 57 10.81 0.33 -9.90
N PHE A 58 11.27 -0.47 -10.87
CA PHE A 58 11.98 0.00 -12.06
C PHE A 58 11.08 0.85 -12.96
N ILE A 59 9.84 0.44 -13.21
CA ILE A 59 8.85 1.24 -13.96
C ILE A 59 8.65 2.59 -13.27
N GLY A 60 8.40 2.59 -11.95
CA GLY A 60 8.20 3.80 -11.18
C GLY A 60 9.40 4.75 -11.25
N TRP A 61 10.62 4.21 -11.16
CA TRP A 61 11.86 4.97 -11.31
C TRP A 61 12.06 5.52 -12.73
N ALA A 62 11.93 4.69 -13.76
CA ALA A 62 12.13 5.07 -15.15
C ALA A 62 11.13 6.15 -15.59
N VAL A 63 9.84 5.94 -15.30
CA VAL A 63 8.78 6.90 -15.64
C VAL A 63 8.96 8.22 -14.89
N ALA A 64 9.37 8.20 -13.61
CA ALA A 64 9.67 9.43 -12.87
C ALA A 64 10.85 10.22 -13.47
N THR A 65 11.90 9.52 -13.86
CA THR A 65 13.19 10.11 -14.28
C THR A 65 13.12 10.67 -15.70
N TYR A 66 12.51 9.94 -16.63
CA TYR A 66 12.59 10.25 -18.05
C TYR A 66 11.37 11.00 -18.61
N ILE A 67 10.22 10.96 -17.94
CA ILE A 67 9.00 11.64 -18.38
C ILE A 67 8.81 12.93 -17.58
N GLU A 68 8.97 14.08 -18.22
CA GLU A 68 8.87 15.40 -17.56
C GLU A 68 7.42 15.86 -17.34
N PRO A 69 6.51 15.82 -18.33
CA PRO A 69 5.16 16.34 -18.15
C PRO A 69 4.40 15.52 -17.10
N TRP A 70 3.95 16.21 -16.04
CA TRP A 70 3.30 15.57 -14.90
C TRP A 70 2.08 14.71 -15.29
N PRO A 71 1.13 15.15 -16.13
CA PRO A 71 -0.03 14.32 -16.49
C PRO A 71 0.39 13.07 -17.29
N LEU A 72 1.31 13.24 -18.24
CA LEU A 72 1.79 12.16 -19.10
C LEU A 72 2.51 11.08 -18.29
N ARG A 73 3.24 11.48 -17.25
CA ARG A 73 3.91 10.56 -16.33
C ARG A 73 2.91 9.62 -15.64
N TRP A 74 1.83 10.15 -15.11
CA TRP A 74 0.80 9.33 -14.44
C TRP A 74 0.01 8.48 -15.43
N PHE A 75 -0.28 9.02 -16.60
CA PHE A 75 -0.93 8.26 -17.66
C PHE A 75 -0.07 7.05 -18.08
N LEU A 76 1.21 7.26 -18.39
CA LEU A 76 2.11 6.18 -18.76
C LEU A 76 2.32 5.18 -17.62
N TYR A 77 2.54 5.66 -16.39
CA TYR A 77 2.67 4.77 -15.24
C TYR A 77 1.40 3.90 -15.08
N GLY A 78 0.23 4.52 -15.07
CA GLY A 78 -1.06 3.81 -14.95
C GLY A 78 -1.26 2.82 -16.09
N TRP A 79 -0.95 3.19 -17.33
CA TRP A 79 -1.05 2.33 -18.49
C TRP A 79 -0.16 1.08 -18.37
N ILE A 80 1.09 1.24 -17.96
CA ILE A 80 2.01 0.10 -17.77
C ILE A 80 1.53 -0.81 -16.64
N MET A 81 1.00 -0.25 -15.55
CA MET A 81 0.45 -1.04 -14.45
C MET A 81 -0.78 -1.84 -14.89
N VAL A 82 -1.67 -1.26 -15.71
CA VAL A 82 -2.81 -1.98 -16.30
C VAL A 82 -2.35 -3.16 -17.17
N LEU A 83 -1.27 -3.00 -17.94
CA LEU A 83 -0.70 -4.11 -18.73
C LEU A 83 -0.13 -5.21 -17.83
N VAL A 84 0.56 -4.85 -16.75
CA VAL A 84 1.06 -5.79 -15.73
C VAL A 84 -0.10 -6.55 -15.09
N ASP A 85 -1.18 -5.86 -14.72
CA ASP A 85 -2.36 -6.48 -14.11
C ASP A 85 -3.11 -7.38 -15.09
N LEU A 86 -3.27 -6.96 -16.35
CA LEU A 86 -3.93 -7.77 -17.37
C LEU A 86 -3.18 -9.08 -17.58
N GLN A 87 -1.85 -9.01 -17.67
CA GLN A 87 -1.02 -10.20 -17.82
C GLN A 87 -1.13 -11.12 -16.61
N LEU A 88 -1.15 -10.57 -15.40
CA LEU A 88 -1.31 -11.37 -14.19
C LEU A 88 -2.71 -11.95 -14.06
N ALA A 89 -3.75 -11.23 -14.49
CA ALA A 89 -5.11 -11.72 -14.60
C ALA A 89 -5.19 -12.95 -15.53
N THR A 90 -4.49 -12.92 -16.68
CA THR A 90 -4.42 -14.08 -17.58
C THR A 90 -3.70 -15.29 -16.94
N MET A 91 -2.73 -15.08 -16.04
CA MET A 91 -2.13 -16.19 -15.29
C MET A 91 -3.08 -16.75 -14.25
N THR A 92 -3.77 -15.88 -13.51
CA THR A 92 -4.72 -16.33 -12.49
C THR A 92 -5.88 -17.13 -13.10
N SER A 93 -6.34 -16.74 -14.29
CA SER A 93 -7.43 -17.45 -14.98
C SER A 93 -6.99 -18.81 -15.53
N THR A 94 -5.73 -18.97 -15.93
CA THR A 94 -5.21 -20.24 -16.48
C THR A 94 -4.88 -21.27 -15.40
N LEU A 95 -4.50 -20.85 -14.19
CA LEU A 95 -4.12 -21.75 -13.09
C LEU A 95 -5.28 -22.22 -12.21
N GLY A 96 -6.43 -21.53 -12.25
CA GLY A 96 -7.61 -21.90 -11.48
C GLY A 96 -7.36 -22.04 -9.97
N GLN A 97 -7.93 -23.07 -9.34
CA GLN A 97 -7.86 -23.28 -7.89
C GLN A 97 -6.46 -23.70 -7.39
N ASN A 98 -5.63 -24.32 -8.25
CA ASN A 98 -4.27 -24.73 -7.90
C ASN A 98 -3.29 -23.53 -7.86
N GLY A 99 -3.67 -22.40 -8.44
CA GLY A 99 -2.86 -21.18 -8.55
C GLY A 99 -2.84 -20.27 -7.31
N GLN A 100 -3.03 -20.79 -6.09
CA GLN A 100 -3.18 -19.94 -4.89
C GLN A 100 -2.02 -18.96 -4.67
N GLY A 101 -0.78 -19.38 -4.96
CA GLY A 101 0.39 -18.51 -4.88
C GLY A 101 0.38 -17.38 -5.91
N VAL A 102 -0.13 -17.62 -7.12
CA VAL A 102 -0.30 -16.60 -8.16
C VAL A 102 -1.47 -15.67 -7.82
N ASN A 103 -2.56 -16.20 -7.25
CA ASN A 103 -3.65 -15.38 -6.73
C ASN A 103 -3.18 -14.46 -5.59
N CYS A 104 -2.31 -14.96 -4.69
CA CYS A 104 -1.64 -14.16 -3.67
C CYS A 104 -0.78 -13.04 -4.29
N LEU A 105 0.00 -13.34 -5.32
CA LEU A 105 0.79 -12.33 -6.05
C LEU A 105 -0.11 -11.27 -6.70
N ALA A 106 -1.16 -11.69 -7.41
CA ALA A 106 -2.12 -10.80 -8.07
C ALA A 106 -2.81 -9.85 -7.09
N THR A 107 -3.32 -10.40 -6.00
CA THR A 107 -3.99 -9.62 -4.97
C THR A 107 -3.01 -8.70 -4.24
N ALA A 108 -1.74 -9.09 -4.06
CA ALA A 108 -0.73 -8.22 -3.47
C ALA A 108 -0.34 -7.04 -4.38
N ILE A 109 -0.30 -7.24 -5.70
CA ILE A 109 -0.06 -6.16 -6.68
C ILE A 109 -1.21 -5.17 -6.68
N VAL A 110 -2.45 -5.66 -6.80
CA VAL A 110 -3.65 -4.81 -6.73
C VAL A 110 -3.68 -4.05 -5.40
N ALA A 111 -3.32 -4.71 -4.30
CA ALA A 111 -3.23 -4.07 -2.99
C ALA A 111 -2.18 -2.94 -2.92
N GLY A 112 -0.98 -3.16 -3.49
CA GLY A 112 0.07 -2.14 -3.56
C GLY A 112 -0.36 -0.92 -4.38
N GLN A 113 -1.00 -1.15 -5.53
CA GLN A 113 -1.55 -0.09 -6.38
C GLN A 113 -2.67 0.69 -5.70
N LEU A 114 -3.63 -0.02 -5.09
CA LEU A 114 -4.71 0.57 -4.32
C LEU A 114 -4.16 1.41 -3.17
N GLY A 115 -3.11 0.94 -2.50
CA GLY A 115 -2.39 1.69 -1.47
C GLY A 115 -1.82 3.00 -1.99
N VAL A 116 -1.22 3.02 -3.19
CA VAL A 116 -0.75 4.26 -3.83
C VAL A 116 -1.90 5.23 -4.10
N ILE A 117 -3.01 4.73 -4.65
CA ILE A 117 -4.20 5.55 -4.93
C ILE A 117 -4.74 6.17 -3.64
N ILE A 118 -4.85 5.39 -2.56
CA ILE A 118 -5.30 5.87 -1.24
C ILE A 118 -4.35 6.94 -0.70
N VAL A 119 -3.05 6.65 -0.68
CA VAL A 119 -2.01 7.55 -0.19
C VAL A 119 -2.06 8.88 -0.94
N TRP A 120 -2.16 8.84 -2.28
CA TRP A 120 -2.24 10.05 -3.08
C TRP A 120 -3.58 10.78 -2.92
N GLY A 121 -4.69 10.05 -2.94
CA GLY A 121 -6.03 10.59 -2.78
C GLY A 121 -6.20 11.34 -1.47
N ILE A 122 -5.63 10.83 -0.37
CA ILE A 122 -5.79 11.41 0.97
C ILE A 122 -4.66 12.38 1.35
N LEU A 123 -3.40 11.99 1.12
CA LEU A 123 -2.24 12.78 1.54
C LEU A 123 -1.72 13.74 0.47
N GLY A 124 -2.15 13.63 -0.80
CA GLY A 124 -1.74 14.52 -1.88
C GLY A 124 -1.99 16.01 -1.60
N SER A 125 -1.09 16.87 -2.08
CA SER A 125 -1.21 18.34 -1.98
C SER A 125 -1.67 19.03 -3.27
N GLY A 126 -1.91 18.27 -4.34
CA GLY A 126 -2.32 18.81 -5.65
C GLY A 126 -3.76 19.35 -5.68
N HIS A 127 -4.14 19.95 -6.81
CA HIS A 127 -5.51 20.41 -7.04
C HIS A 127 -6.52 19.29 -6.80
N MET A 128 -7.65 19.65 -6.19
CA MET A 128 -8.68 18.68 -5.78
C MET A 128 -9.22 17.87 -6.96
N VAL A 129 -9.35 18.47 -8.14
CA VAL A 129 -9.84 17.80 -9.37
C VAL A 129 -9.07 16.52 -9.67
N TRP A 130 -7.75 16.54 -9.50
CA TRP A 130 -6.92 15.35 -9.72
C TRP A 130 -7.12 14.30 -8.63
N ARG A 131 -7.50 14.69 -7.41
CA ARG A 131 -7.72 13.75 -6.30
C ARG A 131 -9.09 13.08 -6.35
N ILE A 132 -10.07 13.64 -7.09
CA ILE A 132 -11.44 13.11 -7.16
C ILE A 132 -11.47 11.63 -7.57
N PRO A 133 -10.79 11.18 -8.65
CA PRO A 133 -10.78 9.76 -9.01
C PRO A 133 -10.31 8.84 -7.88
N ALA A 134 -9.23 9.23 -7.17
CA ALA A 134 -8.73 8.46 -6.05
C ALA A 134 -9.70 8.43 -4.86
N LEU A 135 -10.38 9.55 -4.58
CA LEU A 135 -11.39 9.61 -3.53
C LEU A 135 -12.64 8.78 -3.88
N LEU A 136 -13.02 8.72 -5.17
CA LEU A 136 -14.08 7.83 -5.62
C LEU A 136 -13.71 6.35 -5.44
N VAL A 137 -12.46 5.98 -5.68
CA VAL A 137 -11.96 4.62 -5.37
C VAL A 137 -12.04 4.34 -3.87
N VAL A 138 -11.62 5.27 -3.02
CA VAL A 138 -11.73 5.14 -1.55
C VAL A 138 -13.20 4.99 -1.12
N LEU A 139 -14.10 5.78 -1.70
CA LEU A 139 -15.53 5.71 -1.42
C LEU A 139 -16.10 4.36 -1.84
N ASN A 140 -15.73 3.86 -3.03
CA ASN A 140 -16.15 2.55 -3.52
C ASN A 140 -15.65 1.43 -2.58
N GLN A 141 -14.38 1.46 -2.15
CA GLN A 141 -13.87 0.48 -1.19
C GLN A 141 -14.59 0.54 0.15
N SER A 142 -14.94 1.73 0.63
CA SER A 142 -15.72 1.90 1.86
C SER A 142 -17.13 1.32 1.71
N TRP A 143 -17.74 1.48 0.53
CA TRP A 143 -19.04 0.89 0.20
C TRP A 143 -18.99 -0.64 0.12
N VAL A 144 -17.99 -1.21 -0.55
CA VAL A 144 -17.77 -2.67 -0.60
C VAL A 144 -17.52 -3.21 0.81
N PHE A 145 -16.76 -2.50 1.65
CA PHE A 145 -16.54 -2.89 3.04
C PHE A 145 -17.83 -2.88 3.86
N PHE A 146 -18.68 -1.87 3.67
CA PHE A 146 -20.00 -1.82 4.30
C PHE A 146 -20.85 -3.03 3.88
N ASN A 147 -20.89 -3.35 2.59
CA ASN A 147 -21.61 -4.53 2.10
C ASN A 147 -21.05 -5.84 2.65
N LEU A 148 -19.74 -5.93 2.86
CA LEU A 148 -19.10 -7.05 3.53
C LEU A 148 -19.56 -7.17 4.99
N LEU A 149 -19.63 -6.06 5.74
CA LEU A 149 -20.17 -6.06 7.11
C LEU A 149 -21.66 -6.44 7.16
N VAL A 150 -22.46 -5.95 6.19
CA VAL A 150 -23.87 -6.33 6.07
C VAL A 150 -24.01 -7.81 5.69
N GLY A 151 -23.15 -8.31 4.81
CA GLY A 151 -23.11 -9.73 4.42
C GLY A 151 -22.83 -10.62 5.62
N LEU A 152 -21.81 -10.27 6.41
CA LEU A 152 -21.43 -10.98 7.63
C LEU A 152 -22.53 -10.99 8.70
N THR A 153 -23.32 -9.91 8.81
CA THR A 153 -24.42 -9.84 9.78
C THR A 153 -25.68 -10.58 9.34
N LYS A 154 -25.90 -10.74 8.02
CA LYS A 154 -27.08 -11.40 7.47
C LYS A 154 -26.94 -12.91 7.29
N HIS A 155 -25.74 -13.40 6.99
CA HIS A 155 -25.51 -14.82 6.71
C HIS A 155 -25.27 -15.60 7.99
N ARG A 156 -25.57 -16.91 7.97
CA ARG A 156 -25.27 -17.77 9.11
C ARG A 156 -23.74 -17.90 9.25
N PRO A 157 -23.23 -18.09 10.48
CA PRO A 157 -21.82 -18.33 10.71
C PRO A 157 -21.28 -19.45 9.80
N GLY A 158 -20.26 -19.13 9.00
CA GLY A 158 -19.64 -20.05 8.04
C GLY A 158 -20.26 -20.12 6.63
N ASP A 159 -21.36 -19.45 6.32
CA ASP A 159 -21.88 -19.39 4.94
C ASP A 159 -21.16 -18.31 4.11
N PHE A 160 -20.58 -17.31 4.78
CA PHE A 160 -19.89 -16.20 4.15
C PHE A 160 -18.37 -16.34 4.34
N ASN A 161 -17.65 -16.61 3.26
CA ASN A 161 -16.19 -16.67 3.26
C ASN A 161 -15.61 -15.41 2.60
N PRO A 162 -15.10 -14.43 3.38
CA PRO A 162 -14.42 -13.28 2.83
C PRO A 162 -13.08 -13.75 2.25
N GLY A 163 -13.07 -14.04 0.95
CA GLY A 163 -11.84 -14.40 0.23
C GLY A 163 -10.82 -13.25 0.19
N TRP A 164 -9.87 -13.32 -0.75
CA TRP A 164 -8.85 -12.27 -0.93
C TRP A 164 -9.44 -10.86 -1.11
N GLU A 165 -10.63 -10.75 -1.69
CA GLU A 165 -11.35 -9.49 -1.87
C GLU A 165 -11.72 -8.85 -0.52
N GLY A 166 -12.25 -9.64 0.42
CA GLY A 166 -12.62 -9.13 1.74
C GLY A 166 -11.39 -8.61 2.49
N LEU A 167 -10.26 -9.31 2.36
CA LEU A 167 -8.97 -8.89 2.90
C LEU A 167 -8.50 -7.58 2.27
N LEU A 168 -8.55 -7.50 0.93
CA LEU A 168 -8.15 -6.36 0.13
C LEU A 168 -8.95 -5.10 0.49
N THR A 169 -10.26 -5.25 0.61
CA THR A 169 -11.15 -4.15 0.97
C THR A 169 -10.95 -3.72 2.42
N THR A 170 -10.79 -4.67 3.34
CA THR A 170 -10.55 -4.38 4.76
C THR A 170 -9.25 -3.59 4.96
N GLN A 171 -8.14 -4.04 4.37
CA GLN A 171 -6.87 -3.30 4.46
C GLN A 171 -6.96 -1.90 3.82
N ALA A 172 -7.74 -1.74 2.74
CA ALA A 172 -7.84 -0.50 1.99
C ALA A 172 -8.56 0.56 2.81
N VAL A 173 -9.67 0.18 3.46
CA VAL A 173 -10.40 1.05 4.39
C VAL A 173 -9.53 1.41 5.59
N LEU A 174 -8.84 0.44 6.20
CA LEU A 174 -7.95 0.70 7.33
C LEU A 174 -6.78 1.62 6.96
N LEU A 175 -6.15 1.40 5.81
CA LEU A 175 -5.10 2.28 5.29
C LEU A 175 -5.66 3.68 5.01
N ALA A 176 -6.86 3.81 4.45
CA ALA A 176 -7.51 5.09 4.22
C ALA A 176 -7.78 5.84 5.53
N ILE A 177 -8.24 5.15 6.57
CA ILE A 177 -8.42 5.71 7.91
C ILE A 177 -7.07 6.20 8.47
N LEU A 178 -6.03 5.36 8.45
CA LEU A 178 -4.70 5.73 8.94
C LEU A 178 -4.10 6.92 8.18
N CYS A 179 -4.22 6.94 6.84
CA CYS A 179 -3.83 8.08 6.02
C CYS A 179 -4.66 9.32 6.35
N GLY A 180 -5.95 9.16 6.61
CA GLY A 180 -6.84 10.25 7.04
C GLY A 180 -6.40 10.85 8.36
N ILE A 181 -6.06 10.01 9.35
CA ILE A 181 -5.55 10.48 10.64
C ILE A 181 -4.19 11.17 10.46
N LEU A 182 -3.29 10.65 9.63
CA LEU A 182 -2.03 11.34 9.27
C LEU A 182 -2.31 12.72 8.66
N ARG A 183 -3.29 12.80 7.74
CA ARG A 183 -3.70 14.07 7.14
C ARG A 183 -4.23 15.06 8.18
N LEU A 184 -5.07 14.61 9.11
CA LEU A 184 -5.59 15.43 10.21
C LEU A 184 -4.47 15.90 11.17
N ARG A 185 -3.41 15.12 11.32
CA ARG A 185 -2.20 15.50 12.07
C ARG A 185 -1.30 16.49 11.33
N GLY A 186 -1.67 16.88 10.11
CA GLY A 186 -0.98 17.85 9.27
C GLY A 186 0.07 17.24 8.35
N TYR A 187 0.11 15.91 8.20
CA TYR A 187 1.00 15.28 7.22
C TYR A 187 0.42 15.39 5.80
N SER A 188 1.26 15.79 4.86
CA SER A 188 0.92 15.87 3.45
C SER A 188 2.11 15.50 2.57
N LEU A 189 1.81 15.01 1.37
CA LEU A 189 2.81 14.76 0.33
C LEU A 189 3.16 16.07 -0.34
N LEU A 190 4.34 16.59 -0.04
CA LEU A 190 4.84 17.84 -0.62
C LEU A 190 6.09 17.56 -1.45
N LYS A 191 6.22 18.26 -2.58
CA LYS A 191 7.44 18.25 -3.37
C LYS A 191 8.47 19.11 -2.65
N VAL A 192 9.55 18.49 -2.19
CA VAL A 192 10.66 19.21 -1.57
C VAL A 192 11.60 19.63 -2.69
N ALA A 193 11.82 20.94 -2.86
CA ALA A 193 12.75 21.46 -3.85
C ALA A 193 14.16 20.92 -3.56
N ALA A 194 14.84 20.40 -4.59
CA ALA A 194 16.20 19.87 -4.48
C ALA A 194 17.22 20.93 -4.00
N GLU A 195 16.87 22.21 -4.08
CA GLU A 195 17.75 23.35 -3.76
C GLU A 195 17.96 23.62 -2.27
N SER A 196 17.19 23.01 -1.36
CA SER A 196 17.40 23.24 0.09
C SER A 196 18.61 22.50 0.68
N GLU A 197 19.24 21.57 -0.05
CA GLU A 197 20.48 20.94 0.41
C GLU A 197 21.71 21.85 0.22
N ALA A 198 21.66 22.83 -0.68
CA ALA A 198 22.81 23.71 -0.99
C ALA A 198 22.93 24.94 -0.05
N VAL A 199 21.92 25.26 0.78
CA VAL A 199 21.87 26.53 1.55
C VAL A 199 22.18 26.33 3.05
N SER A 200 22.52 25.12 3.50
CA SER A 200 22.76 24.83 4.93
C SER A 200 24.18 25.16 5.43
N ALA A 201 24.77 26.27 4.97
CA ALA A 201 26.07 26.74 5.48
C ALA A 201 26.00 27.88 6.52
N GLY A 202 24.83 28.49 6.79
CA GLY A 202 24.81 29.72 7.60
C GLY A 202 23.64 30.01 8.54
N GLY A 203 22.55 29.23 8.54
CA GLY A 203 21.41 29.55 9.42
C GLY A 203 20.53 28.34 9.71
N GLN A 204 20.36 28.02 10.99
CA GLN A 204 19.43 26.99 11.47
C GLN A 204 17.97 27.43 11.25
N THR A 205 17.53 27.56 10.00
CA THR A 205 16.11 27.55 9.72
C THR A 205 15.63 26.12 9.97
N LYS A 206 14.79 25.95 11.00
CA LYS A 206 14.18 24.65 11.34
C LYS A 206 13.42 24.16 10.10
N GLY A 207 14.05 23.26 9.35
CA GLY A 207 13.45 22.69 8.15
C GLY A 207 12.13 22.00 8.46
N PRO A 208 11.28 21.80 7.43
CA PRO A 208 10.02 21.08 7.61
C PRO A 208 10.28 19.72 8.29
N LEU A 209 9.54 19.44 9.37
CA LEU A 209 9.60 18.16 10.09
C LEU A 209 9.17 17.03 9.13
N GLN A 210 10.16 16.28 8.64
CA GLN A 210 9.93 15.10 7.81
C GLN A 210 9.48 13.93 8.69
N PHE A 211 8.58 13.08 8.16
CA PHE A 211 8.11 11.90 8.87
C PHE A 211 9.29 10.98 9.23
N GLY A 212 9.58 10.90 10.53
CA GLY A 212 10.75 10.21 11.07
C GLY A 212 10.40 8.88 11.72
N ILE A 213 11.43 8.11 12.10
CA ILE A 213 11.23 6.83 12.81
C ILE A 213 10.54 7.03 14.17
N ARG A 214 10.73 8.20 14.80
CA ARG A 214 10.04 8.56 16.05
C ARG A 214 8.53 8.58 15.84
N ASP A 215 8.05 9.16 14.74
CA ASP A 215 6.62 9.18 14.44
C ASP A 215 6.10 7.76 14.22
N VAL A 216 6.86 6.92 13.49
CA VAL A 216 6.52 5.50 13.30
C VAL A 216 6.41 4.76 14.63
N LEU A 217 7.36 4.98 15.56
CA LEU A 217 7.33 4.36 16.90
C LEU A 217 6.12 4.84 17.73
N VAL A 218 5.81 6.13 17.72
CA VAL A 218 4.61 6.67 18.40
C VAL A 218 3.33 6.07 17.82
N TRP A 219 3.29 5.84 16.50
CA TRP A 219 2.15 5.25 15.83
C TRP A 219 1.97 3.76 16.14
N THR A 220 3.05 2.98 16.05
CA THR A 220 3.03 1.54 16.37
C THR A 220 2.68 1.29 17.83
N THR A 221 3.16 2.12 18.76
CA THR A 221 2.81 2.05 20.18
C THR A 221 1.35 2.44 20.44
N SER A 222 0.86 3.54 19.84
CA SER A 222 -0.56 3.92 19.94
C SER A 222 -1.49 2.82 19.41
N LEU A 223 -1.08 2.15 18.34
CA LEU A 223 -1.84 1.06 17.77
C LEU A 223 -1.78 -0.21 18.62
N ALA A 224 -0.62 -0.53 19.21
CA ALA A 224 -0.51 -1.65 20.13
C ALA A 224 -1.49 -1.50 21.30
N VAL A 225 -1.66 -0.27 21.80
CA VAL A 225 -2.68 0.06 22.81
C VAL A 225 -4.10 -0.15 22.26
N LEU A 226 -4.40 0.30 21.05
CA LEU A 226 -5.73 0.07 20.43
C LEU A 226 -6.01 -1.43 20.22
N LEU A 227 -5.03 -2.22 19.79
CA LEU A 227 -5.16 -3.67 19.65
C LEU A 227 -5.34 -4.35 21.00
N ALA A 228 -4.64 -3.89 22.04
CA ALA A 228 -4.82 -4.38 23.40
C ALA A 228 -6.22 -4.06 23.94
N ILE A 229 -6.75 -2.86 23.68
CA ILE A 229 -8.11 -2.47 24.06
C ILE A 229 -9.14 -3.29 23.27
N ALA A 230 -8.94 -3.49 21.97
CA ALA A 230 -9.81 -4.33 21.15
C ALA A 230 -9.85 -5.76 21.71
N LYS A 231 -8.68 -6.31 22.07
CA LYS A 231 -8.55 -7.62 22.72
C LYS A 231 -9.13 -7.66 24.15
N ALA A 232 -9.07 -6.57 24.90
CA ALA A 232 -9.69 -6.49 26.23
C ALA A 232 -11.22 -6.38 26.14
N GLY A 233 -11.74 -5.64 25.16
CA GLY A 233 -13.18 -5.59 24.85
C GLY A 233 -13.72 -6.96 24.41
N ASP A 234 -12.87 -7.73 23.72
CA ASP A 234 -13.08 -9.14 23.37
C ASP A 234 -13.40 -9.99 24.62
N LEU A 235 -12.64 -9.78 25.70
CA LEU A 235 -12.82 -10.51 26.97
C LEU A 235 -14.04 -10.04 27.78
N LEU A 236 -14.52 -8.81 27.58
CA LEU A 236 -15.52 -8.19 28.44
C LEU A 236 -16.98 -8.44 28.02
N THR A 237 -17.27 -9.03 26.86
CA THR A 237 -18.65 -9.00 26.31
C THR A 237 -19.19 -10.36 25.84
N ILE A 238 -19.10 -11.41 26.67
CA ILE A 238 -19.46 -12.82 26.36
C ILE A 238 -20.81 -13.03 25.62
N LYS A 239 -21.80 -12.13 25.75
CA LYS A 239 -23.11 -12.23 25.06
C LYS A 239 -23.18 -11.56 23.67
N PHE A 240 -22.46 -10.46 23.43
CA PHE A 240 -22.34 -9.83 22.10
C PHE A 240 -21.30 -10.58 21.24
N VAL A 241 -20.29 -11.12 21.94
CA VAL A 241 -19.20 -11.97 21.47
C VAL A 241 -19.71 -13.21 20.74
N LYS A 242 -20.73 -13.93 21.22
CA LYS A 242 -21.14 -15.21 20.60
C LYS A 242 -21.73 -15.08 19.17
N HIS A 243 -22.17 -13.88 18.77
CA HIS A 243 -22.72 -13.63 17.43
C HIS A 243 -21.73 -12.90 16.51
N VAL A 244 -20.79 -12.13 17.08
CA VAL A 244 -19.71 -11.43 16.34
C VAL A 244 -18.44 -12.30 16.21
N TYR A 245 -18.25 -13.27 17.10
CA TYR A 245 -17.22 -14.31 17.01
C TYR A 245 -17.62 -15.41 16.03
N ASP A 246 -17.90 -15.03 14.80
CA ASP A 246 -17.52 -15.93 13.73
C ASP A 246 -15.99 -15.76 13.61
N PRO A 247 -15.16 -16.77 13.95
CA PRO A 247 -13.71 -16.62 14.07
C PRO A 247 -13.03 -16.02 12.82
N GLY A 248 -13.70 -16.01 11.68
CA GLY A 248 -13.25 -15.38 10.44
C GLY A 248 -13.21 -13.86 10.47
N PHE A 249 -14.18 -13.18 11.10
CA PHE A 249 -14.24 -11.71 11.05
C PHE A 249 -13.10 -11.07 11.86
N LEU A 250 -12.88 -11.53 13.08
CA LEU A 250 -11.80 -11.02 13.93
C LEU A 250 -10.43 -11.30 13.31
N LEU A 251 -10.25 -12.49 12.72
CA LEU A 251 -9.03 -12.84 11.99
C LEU A 251 -8.84 -11.92 10.77
N LEU A 252 -9.88 -11.73 9.95
CA LEU A 252 -9.87 -10.81 8.80
C LEU A 252 -9.46 -9.40 9.21
N PHE A 253 -10.09 -8.86 10.26
CA PHE A 253 -9.79 -7.52 10.76
C PHE A 253 -8.37 -7.43 11.35
N THR A 254 -7.91 -8.48 12.03
CA THR A 254 -6.55 -8.56 12.57
C THR A 254 -5.52 -8.55 11.45
N ILE A 255 -5.67 -9.41 10.43
CA ILE A 255 -4.77 -9.45 9.28
C ILE A 255 -4.83 -8.13 8.53
N GLY A 256 -6.03 -7.59 8.27
CA GLY A 256 -6.20 -6.28 7.62
C GLY A 256 -5.52 -5.15 8.38
N THR A 257 -5.61 -5.14 9.72
CA THR A 257 -4.95 -4.14 10.58
C THR A 257 -3.44 -4.30 10.54
N CYS A 258 -2.91 -5.51 10.74
CA CYS A 258 -1.48 -5.76 10.65
C CYS A 258 -0.92 -5.39 9.28
N THR A 259 -1.68 -5.65 8.21
CA THR A 259 -1.28 -5.27 6.84
C THR A 259 -1.27 -3.75 6.69
N ALA A 260 -2.30 -3.05 7.15
CA ALA A 260 -2.35 -1.59 7.12
C ALA A 260 -1.15 -0.97 7.87
N VAL A 261 -0.70 -1.58 8.96
CA VAL A 261 0.55 -1.18 9.66
C VAL A 261 1.77 -1.34 8.78
N VAL A 262 1.93 -2.51 8.17
CA VAL A 262 3.02 -2.77 7.23
C VAL A 262 3.00 -1.74 6.10
N LEU A 263 1.83 -1.35 5.61
CA LEU A 263 1.68 -0.33 4.56
C LEU A 263 2.03 1.09 5.03
N ILE A 264 1.73 1.46 6.28
CA ILE A 264 2.20 2.73 6.86
C ILE A 264 3.74 2.73 7.00
N VAL A 265 4.33 1.61 7.39
CA VAL A 265 5.79 1.48 7.45
C VAL A 265 6.39 1.46 6.05
N ALA A 266 5.73 0.87 5.06
CA ALA A 266 6.11 0.93 3.66
C ALA A 266 6.09 2.38 3.14
N LEU A 267 5.05 3.15 3.46
CA LEU A 267 4.94 4.58 3.16
C LEU A 267 6.12 5.37 3.74
N TRP A 268 6.47 5.13 5.01
CA TRP A 268 7.67 5.72 5.62
C TRP A 268 8.95 5.24 4.94
N SER A 269 9.03 3.96 4.59
CA SER A 269 10.23 3.39 3.97
C SER A 269 10.52 4.00 2.60
N ALA A 270 9.48 4.34 1.85
CA ALA A 270 9.59 5.02 0.56
C ALA A 270 9.81 6.53 0.74
N LEU A 271 8.98 7.22 1.53
CA LEU A 271 8.89 8.69 1.52
C LEU A 271 9.49 9.40 2.75
N GLY A 272 9.84 8.65 3.78
CA GLY A 272 10.42 9.15 5.04
C GLY A 272 11.89 9.57 4.92
N GLN A 273 12.42 10.07 6.03
CA GLN A 273 13.82 10.49 6.18
C GLN A 273 14.74 9.31 6.50
N GLY A 274 16.01 9.42 6.13
CA GLY A 274 17.08 8.49 6.53
C GLY A 274 17.57 7.57 5.41
N SER A 275 18.58 6.77 5.72
CA SER A 275 19.21 5.84 4.77
C SER A 275 18.19 4.81 4.27
N ALA A 276 18.10 4.64 2.95
CA ALA A 276 17.27 3.63 2.31
C ALA A 276 17.44 2.20 2.88
N PRO A 277 18.65 1.65 3.07
CA PRO A 277 18.80 0.27 3.53
C PRO A 277 18.19 0.02 4.91
N ARG A 278 18.38 0.94 5.87
CA ARG A 278 17.76 0.83 7.21
C ARG A 278 16.24 0.83 7.14
N ARG A 279 15.66 1.65 6.26
CA ARG A 279 14.20 1.75 6.10
C ARG A 279 13.60 0.47 5.53
N TYR A 280 14.23 -0.12 4.52
CA TYR A 280 13.80 -1.39 3.95
C TYR A 280 14.01 -2.56 4.93
N LEU A 281 15.12 -2.56 5.69
CA LEU A 281 15.34 -3.55 6.74
C LEU A 281 14.24 -3.52 7.80
N VAL A 282 13.83 -2.34 8.25
CA VAL A 282 12.71 -2.18 9.20
C VAL A 282 11.39 -2.68 8.61
N LEU A 283 11.11 -2.36 7.34
CA LEU A 283 9.92 -2.87 6.66
C LEU A 283 9.92 -4.40 6.61
N SER A 284 11.05 -5.01 6.22
CA SER A 284 11.18 -6.46 6.14
C SER A 284 11.05 -7.13 7.51
N ALA A 285 11.77 -6.63 8.53
CA ALA A 285 11.71 -7.17 9.88
C ALA A 285 10.29 -7.08 10.48
N LEU A 286 9.62 -5.94 10.30
CA LEU A 286 8.26 -5.76 10.81
C LEU A 286 7.26 -6.67 10.11
N SER A 287 7.33 -6.77 8.78
CA SER A 287 6.42 -7.63 8.04
C SER A 287 6.63 -9.12 8.36
N LEU A 288 7.88 -9.57 8.51
CA LEU A 288 8.19 -10.94 8.88
C LEU A 288 7.73 -11.26 10.31
N SER A 289 7.96 -10.36 11.26
CA SER A 289 7.55 -10.56 12.65
C SER A 289 6.03 -10.59 12.83
N LEU A 290 5.29 -9.66 12.19
CA LEU A 290 3.82 -9.67 12.22
C LEU A 290 3.25 -10.90 11.50
N GLY A 291 3.79 -11.23 10.33
CA GLY A 291 3.36 -12.42 9.58
C GLY A 291 3.61 -13.72 10.35
N ALA A 292 4.80 -13.87 10.95
CA ALA A 292 5.13 -15.02 11.79
C ALA A 292 4.22 -15.12 13.03
N ALA A 293 3.92 -13.99 13.69
CA ALA A 293 3.02 -13.97 14.84
C ALA A 293 1.58 -14.38 14.47
N ILE A 294 1.06 -13.90 13.34
CA ILE A 294 -0.26 -14.29 12.82
C ILE A 294 -0.26 -15.77 12.45
N ALA A 295 0.77 -16.25 11.76
CA ALA A 295 0.85 -17.66 11.36
C ALA A 295 0.96 -18.59 12.56
N TRP A 296 1.75 -18.22 13.57
CA TRP A 296 1.79 -18.92 14.84
C TRP A 296 0.41 -18.95 15.50
N TYR A 297 -0.25 -17.80 15.63
CA TYR A 297 -1.59 -17.68 16.18
C TYR A 297 -2.60 -18.56 15.46
N CYS A 298 -2.59 -18.55 14.13
CA CYS A 298 -3.36 -19.48 13.32
C CYS A 298 -3.01 -20.90 13.76
N THR A 299 -1.81 -21.41 13.51
CA THR A 299 -1.45 -22.81 13.80
C THR A 299 -1.81 -23.29 15.23
N ALA A 300 -1.69 -22.42 16.24
CA ALA A 300 -2.10 -22.73 17.61
C ALA A 300 -3.63 -22.92 17.73
N MET A 301 -4.42 -22.04 17.11
CA MET A 301 -5.89 -22.15 17.06
C MET A 301 -6.34 -23.44 16.35
N ALA A 302 -5.72 -23.85 15.24
CA ALA A 302 -6.06 -25.12 14.57
C ALA A 302 -5.90 -26.32 15.50
N LYS A 303 -4.78 -26.35 16.23
CA LYS A 303 -4.50 -27.44 17.17
C LYS A 303 -5.55 -27.49 18.28
N SER A 304 -5.98 -26.33 18.81
CA SER A 304 -6.93 -26.26 19.91
C SER A 304 -8.37 -26.66 19.55
N LEU A 305 -8.79 -26.46 18.30
CA LEU A 305 -10.17 -26.71 17.88
C LEU A 305 -10.44 -28.18 17.51
N GLY A 306 -9.40 -29.02 17.52
CA GLY A 306 -9.49 -30.43 17.16
C GLY A 306 -9.80 -30.66 15.68
N ALA A 307 -9.21 -31.69 15.09
CA ALA A 307 -9.41 -32.10 13.70
C ALA A 307 -10.83 -32.65 13.41
N SER A 308 -11.88 -32.13 14.06
CA SER A 308 -13.27 -32.58 13.92
C SER A 308 -14.21 -31.46 13.44
N ILE A 309 -13.86 -30.19 13.62
CA ILE A 309 -14.64 -29.02 13.14
C ILE A 309 -14.17 -28.63 11.72
N TRP A 310 -14.06 -29.62 10.83
CA TRP A 310 -13.76 -29.43 9.40
C TRP A 310 -14.95 -28.85 8.62
N ARG A 311 -15.65 -27.86 9.18
CA ARG A 311 -16.67 -27.10 8.45
C ARG A 311 -15.98 -26.10 7.52
N TYR A 312 -15.92 -26.50 6.26
CA TYR A 312 -15.53 -25.89 4.98
C TYR A 312 -15.18 -24.39 4.87
N SER A 313 -15.77 -23.45 5.62
CA SER A 313 -15.50 -22.01 5.40
C SER A 313 -14.12 -21.57 5.89
N TYR A 314 -13.64 -22.17 6.98
CA TYR A 314 -12.34 -21.86 7.58
C TYR A 314 -11.18 -22.62 6.95
N TRP A 315 -11.49 -23.72 6.27
CA TRP A 315 -10.51 -24.53 5.59
C TRP A 315 -9.82 -23.73 4.49
N HIS A 316 -10.52 -22.87 3.75
CA HIS A 316 -9.89 -22.05 2.72
C HIS A 316 -8.87 -21.05 3.29
N LEU A 317 -9.12 -20.48 4.47
CA LEU A 317 -8.18 -19.59 5.15
C LEU A 317 -6.92 -20.32 5.64
N TYR A 318 -7.10 -21.58 6.03
CA TYR A 318 -6.03 -22.48 6.47
C TYR A 318 -5.27 -23.18 5.34
N SER A 319 -5.97 -23.59 4.30
CA SER A 319 -5.45 -24.29 3.12
C SER A 319 -4.72 -23.33 2.18
N ASN A 320 -5.10 -22.05 2.21
CA ASN A 320 -4.27 -20.95 1.71
C ASN A 320 -2.93 -20.78 2.46
N GLY A 321 -2.63 -21.63 3.46
CA GLY A 321 -1.30 -21.80 4.02
C GLY A 321 -0.64 -20.52 4.53
N TYR A 322 0.69 -20.46 4.43
CA TYR A 322 1.50 -19.30 4.80
C TYR A 322 1.42 -18.14 3.78
N TRP A 323 0.56 -18.23 2.75
CA TRP A 323 0.47 -17.23 1.68
C TRP A 323 0.05 -15.85 2.20
N TRP A 324 -0.66 -15.77 3.33
CA TRP A 324 -0.97 -14.49 3.98
C TRP A 324 0.27 -13.73 4.45
N ILE A 325 1.30 -14.43 4.93
CA ILE A 325 2.59 -13.82 5.29
C ILE A 325 3.25 -13.26 4.05
N GLY A 326 3.31 -14.08 3.01
CA GLY A 326 3.84 -13.71 1.70
C GLY A 326 3.13 -12.49 1.16
N TRP A 327 1.80 -12.48 1.19
CA TRP A 327 0.94 -11.39 0.78
C TRP A 327 1.22 -10.10 1.57
N MET A 328 1.22 -10.14 2.90
CA MET A 328 1.50 -8.95 3.73
C MET A 328 2.85 -8.30 3.40
N PHE A 329 3.89 -9.13 3.30
CA PHE A 329 5.23 -8.69 2.92
C PHE A 329 5.25 -8.11 1.52
N LEU A 330 4.67 -8.85 0.58
CA LEU A 330 4.65 -8.50 -0.82
C LEU A 330 3.88 -7.20 -1.06
N THR A 331 2.70 -7.03 -0.46
CA THR A 331 1.94 -5.78 -0.54
C THR A 331 2.73 -4.60 0.04
N GLY A 332 3.39 -4.78 1.18
CA GLY A 332 4.24 -3.74 1.78
C GLY A 332 5.38 -3.31 0.85
N VAL A 333 6.11 -4.28 0.32
CA VAL A 333 7.24 -4.02 -0.58
C VAL A 333 6.76 -3.47 -1.93
N LEU A 334 5.64 -3.95 -2.47
CA LEU A 334 5.03 -3.44 -3.71
C LEU A 334 4.50 -2.02 -3.57
N LEU A 335 3.90 -1.67 -2.43
CA LEU A 335 3.55 -0.29 -2.12
C LEU A 335 4.82 0.58 -2.07
N ALA A 336 5.85 0.13 -1.36
CA ALA A 336 7.11 0.87 -1.29
C ALA A 336 7.77 1.05 -2.66
N ALA A 337 7.76 0.01 -3.51
CA ALA A 337 8.25 0.03 -4.88
C ALA A 337 7.44 0.99 -5.76
N SER A 338 6.11 0.93 -5.67
CA SER A 338 5.22 1.83 -6.42
C SER A 338 5.40 3.29 -5.99
N LEU A 339 5.71 3.55 -4.71
CA LEU A 339 5.99 4.90 -4.20
C LEU A 339 7.37 5.44 -4.61
N ILE A 340 8.24 4.65 -5.23
CA ILE A 340 9.52 5.13 -5.79
C ILE A 340 9.27 6.25 -6.81
N ILE A 341 8.19 6.19 -7.58
CA ILE A 341 7.84 7.26 -8.52
C ILE A 341 7.72 8.62 -7.80
N TYR A 342 7.01 8.67 -6.66
CA TYR A 342 6.86 9.88 -5.85
C TYR A 342 8.20 10.34 -5.29
N ARG A 343 8.99 9.41 -4.74
CA ARG A 343 10.30 9.72 -4.17
C ARG A 343 11.22 10.33 -5.21
N THR A 344 11.27 9.75 -6.40
CA THR A 344 12.14 10.17 -7.51
C THR A 344 11.73 11.56 -8.04
N VAL A 345 10.44 11.88 -8.03
CA VAL A 345 9.92 13.22 -8.38
C VAL A 345 10.17 14.28 -7.28
N GLY A 346 10.67 13.87 -6.11
CA GLY A 346 10.97 14.76 -4.99
C GLY A 346 9.83 14.93 -4.00
N TYR A 347 8.76 14.13 -4.10
CA TYR A 347 7.73 14.12 -3.06
C TYR A 347 8.26 13.46 -1.79
N ARG A 348 7.93 14.08 -0.65
CA ARG A 348 8.22 13.58 0.70
C ARG A 348 6.98 13.73 1.56
N LEU A 349 6.86 12.87 2.57
CA LEU A 349 5.82 13.01 3.59
C LEU A 349 6.30 14.03 4.63
N VAL A 350 5.65 15.19 4.65
CA VAL A 350 6.07 16.35 5.45
C VAL A 350 4.91 16.80 6.33
N ARG A 351 5.21 17.17 7.57
CA ARG A 351 4.24 17.82 8.45
C ARG A 351 4.19 19.31 8.14
N SER A 352 3.04 19.81 7.70
CA SER A 352 2.82 21.25 7.57
C SER A 352 2.92 21.89 8.95
N ALA A 353 3.84 22.83 9.12
CA ALA A 353 3.89 23.65 10.33
C ALA A 353 2.53 24.35 10.45
N ARG A 354 1.82 24.16 11.58
CA ARG A 354 0.64 24.97 11.87
C ARG A 354 1.11 26.41 11.86
N ARG A 355 0.64 27.22 10.91
CA ARG A 355 0.86 28.67 10.97
C ARG A 355 0.43 29.12 12.36
N PRO A 356 1.30 29.76 13.16
CA PRO A 356 0.91 30.26 14.47
C PRO A 356 -0.32 31.15 14.27
N LYS A 357 -1.41 30.81 14.95
CA LYS A 357 -2.76 31.39 14.75
C LYS A 357 -2.87 32.83 15.26
N GLY A 358 -1.75 33.55 15.31
CA GLY A 358 -1.60 34.80 16.03
C GLY A 358 -0.35 35.57 15.61
N SER A 359 -0.04 35.64 14.32
CA SER A 359 0.72 36.78 13.80
C SER A 359 -0.25 37.76 13.15
N PRO A 360 -1.07 38.50 13.93
CA PRO A 360 -1.77 39.66 13.41
C PRO A 360 -0.69 40.64 12.93
N GLY A 361 -0.72 41.02 11.64
CA GLY A 361 0.07 42.17 11.19
C GLY A 361 1.24 41.92 10.24
N ALA A 362 1.31 40.81 9.51
CA ALA A 362 1.94 40.87 8.18
C ALA A 362 0.87 41.33 7.16
N ILE A 363 0.32 42.52 7.42
CA ILE A 363 -0.37 43.30 6.39
C ILE A 363 0.64 43.45 5.26
N ALA A 364 0.20 43.16 4.04
CA ALA A 364 0.98 43.32 2.83
C ALA A 364 1.49 44.77 2.69
N ALA A 365 2.65 45.07 3.28
CA ALA A 365 3.46 46.21 2.90
C ALA A 365 4.12 45.85 1.56
N GLY A 366 3.35 46.02 0.49
CA GLY A 366 3.76 45.67 -0.87
C GLY A 366 2.84 46.24 -1.94
N THR A 367 2.10 47.31 -1.64
CA THR A 367 1.65 48.29 -2.63
C THR A 367 2.70 49.38 -2.72
N VAL A 368 3.66 49.18 -3.62
CA VAL A 368 4.52 50.23 -4.22
C VAL A 368 4.05 50.25 -5.68
N SER A 369 3.08 51.09 -6.02
CA SER A 369 3.23 52.43 -6.61
C SER A 369 4.00 52.43 -7.94
N SER A 370 3.27 52.88 -8.97
CA SER A 370 3.61 53.24 -10.37
C SER A 370 4.02 52.12 -11.33
#